data_AF-A0A0G0W596-F1
#
_entry.id   AF-A0A0G0W596-F1
#
_cell.length_a   1.000
_cell.length_b   1.000
_cell.length_c   1.000
_cell.angle_alpha   90.00
_cell.angle_beta   90.00
_cell.angle_gamma   90.00
#
_symmetry.space_group_name_H-M   'P 1'
#
loop_
_entity.id
_entity.type
_entity.pdbx_description
1 polymer ?
#
loop_
_entity_poly.entity_id
_entity_poly.type
_entity_poly.pdbx_seq_one_letter_code
_entity_poly.pdbx_strand_id
1 'polypeptide(L)'
;FNVTNSRGSFLPIEAFNLPSAPQGGFKIITNQITNSRLVGLHFIVGQDIKKMVISLTGNFDDSIIEFFSSQKEVDLCSKFGGFVRQSICKNGQYTIYVKFFTEYGQPSEVISTSVRLVSGDSPDNHSVVSALFIKPLYKGMSSSDVKRLQSLLSDLPEIYPEGLITGYFGFLTEKAIQRFQVQYGITSLSTDPGYGYVGPKTRAKLQEIFNR
;
A
#
# COMPACT_ATOMS: atom_id res chain seq x y z
N PHE A 1 52.50 1.35 37.47
CA PHE A 1 51.18 0.73 37.26
C PHE A 1 50.70 1.13 35.87
N ASN A 2 50.74 0.19 34.91
CA ASN A 2 50.17 0.37 33.58
C ASN A 2 48.65 0.25 33.71
N VAL A 3 47.93 1.33 33.44
CA VAL A 3 46.48 1.27 33.27
C VAL A 3 46.22 0.95 31.80
N THR A 4 45.87 -0.30 31.53
CA THR A 4 45.32 -0.71 30.23
C THR A 4 43.97 -0.03 30.05
N ASN A 5 43.91 0.99 29.19
CA ASN A 5 42.67 1.66 28.84
C ASN A 5 41.73 0.64 28.18
N SER A 6 40.60 0.39 28.85
CA SER A 6 39.49 -0.45 28.41
C SER A 6 39.00 0.01 27.04
N ARG A 7 39.03 -0.89 26.06
CA ARG A 7 38.42 -0.73 24.73
C ARG A 7 36.90 -0.68 24.88
N GLY A 8 36.36 0.50 25.19
CA GLY A 8 34.97 0.82 24.92
C GLY A 8 34.82 1.12 23.42
N SER A 9 34.01 0.34 22.71
CA SER A 9 33.68 0.58 21.30
C SER A 9 32.83 1.85 21.19
N PHE A 10 33.50 3.00 21.15
CA PHE A 10 32.84 4.27 20.86
C PHE A 10 32.57 4.34 19.36
N LEU A 11 31.36 4.77 18.99
CA LEU A 11 31.08 5.09 17.60
C LEU A 11 31.96 6.27 17.15
N PRO A 12 32.41 6.29 15.88
CA PRO A 12 33.15 7.41 15.35
C PRO A 12 32.31 8.70 15.41
N ILE A 13 32.95 9.86 15.53
CA ILE A 13 32.24 11.16 15.69
C ILE A 13 31.31 11.41 14.49
N GLU A 14 31.72 10.94 13.30
CA GLU A 14 30.94 11.01 12.07
C GLU A 14 29.60 10.26 12.13
N ALA A 15 29.43 9.32 13.07
CA ALA A 15 28.17 8.62 13.29
C ALA A 15 27.02 9.53 13.76
N PHE A 16 27.35 10.72 14.24
CA PHE A 16 26.39 11.72 14.70
C PHE A 16 26.12 12.82 13.67
N ASN A 17 26.83 12.81 12.53
CA ASN A 17 26.62 13.80 11.49
C ASN A 17 25.29 13.57 10.76
N LEU A 18 24.49 14.63 10.65
CA LEU A 18 23.30 14.64 9.80
C LEU A 18 23.71 14.47 8.33
N PRO A 19 22.81 13.93 7.49
CA PRO A 19 23.02 13.85 6.05
C PRO A 19 23.41 15.17 5.39
N SER A 20 24.44 15.14 4.57
CA SER A 20 24.96 16.29 3.84
C SER A 20 24.17 16.50 2.55
N ALA A 21 23.38 17.57 2.49
CA ALA A 21 22.61 17.88 1.28
C ALA A 21 23.52 18.39 0.13
N PRO A 22 23.30 17.96 -1.12
CA PRO A 22 24.01 18.50 -2.28
C PRO A 22 23.55 19.92 -2.61
N GLN A 23 24.23 20.60 -3.54
CA GLN A 23 23.85 21.95 -3.97
C GLN A 23 22.40 21.96 -4.51
N GLY A 24 21.53 22.73 -3.85
CA GLY A 24 20.10 22.77 -4.16
C GLY A 24 19.25 21.75 -3.42
N GLY A 25 19.80 21.07 -2.41
CA GLY A 25 19.07 20.17 -1.52
C GLY A 25 18.87 18.76 -2.07
N PHE A 26 18.31 17.88 -1.25
CA PHE A 26 17.85 16.56 -1.69
C PHE A 26 16.69 16.70 -2.68
N LYS A 27 16.70 15.95 -3.78
CA LYS A 27 15.65 16.02 -4.81
C LYS A 27 15.16 14.65 -5.24
N ILE A 28 13.86 14.58 -5.53
CA ILE A 28 13.23 13.48 -6.26
C ILE A 28 12.87 14.00 -7.64
N ILE A 29 13.37 13.36 -8.68
CA ILE A 29 13.05 13.67 -10.08
C ILE A 29 12.12 12.56 -10.58
N THR A 30 10.95 12.95 -11.07
CA THR A 30 9.96 12.03 -11.64
C THR A 30 8.99 12.78 -12.55
N ASN A 31 8.21 12.02 -13.32
CA ASN A 31 7.13 12.55 -14.14
C ASN A 31 5.97 12.99 -13.25
N GLN A 32 5.53 14.25 -13.39
CA GLN A 32 4.41 14.79 -12.61
C GLN A 32 3.05 14.20 -13.04
N ILE A 33 2.96 13.67 -14.26
CA ILE A 33 1.77 13.02 -14.81
C ILE A 33 2.20 11.70 -15.45
N THR A 34 1.45 10.63 -15.19
CA THR A 34 1.72 9.28 -15.71
C THR A 34 0.41 8.57 -16.05
N ASN A 35 0.45 7.69 -17.04
CA ASN A 35 -0.63 6.73 -17.32
C ASN A 35 -0.35 5.33 -16.74
N SER A 36 0.85 5.13 -16.20
CA SER A 36 1.32 3.90 -15.58
C SER A 36 1.33 4.02 -14.07
N ARG A 37 0.86 2.98 -13.38
CA ARG A 37 0.98 2.84 -11.92
C ARG A 37 2.42 2.68 -11.44
N LEU A 38 3.32 2.22 -12.32
CA LEU A 38 4.74 2.08 -12.06
C LEU A 38 5.45 3.36 -12.46
N VAL A 39 6.10 4.00 -11.50
CA VAL A 39 6.74 5.31 -11.65
C VAL A 39 8.21 5.21 -11.30
N GLY A 40 9.05 5.63 -12.24
CA GLY A 40 10.48 5.81 -12.02
C GLY A 40 10.78 7.06 -11.21
N LEU A 41 11.65 6.91 -10.22
CA LEU A 41 12.18 7.96 -9.36
C LEU A 41 13.69 8.01 -9.53
N HIS A 42 14.24 9.21 -9.73
CA HIS A 42 15.67 9.46 -9.68
C HIS A 42 15.98 10.40 -8.52
N PHE A 43 17.06 10.13 -7.79
CA PHE A 43 17.39 10.87 -6.57
C PHE A 43 18.69 11.65 -6.73
N ILE A 44 18.67 12.92 -6.31
CA ILE A 44 19.86 13.75 -6.16
C ILE A 44 20.13 13.89 -4.65
N VAL A 45 21.23 13.31 -4.18
CA VAL A 45 21.55 13.18 -2.75
C VAL A 45 23.04 13.43 -2.48
N GLY A 46 23.40 13.54 -1.20
CA GLY A 46 24.79 13.63 -0.74
C GLY A 46 25.55 12.31 -0.89
N GLN A 47 26.87 12.38 -0.94
CA GLN A 47 27.76 11.21 -1.10
C GLN A 47 27.78 10.30 0.15
N ASP A 48 27.39 10.84 1.29
CA ASP A 48 27.30 10.19 2.59
C ASP A 48 26.02 9.36 2.77
N ILE A 49 25.06 9.44 1.85
CA ILE A 49 23.85 8.62 1.87
C ILE A 49 24.17 7.17 1.51
N LYS A 50 23.74 6.25 2.38
CA LYS A 50 23.89 4.80 2.18
C LYS A 50 22.58 4.03 2.22
N LYS A 51 21.54 4.63 2.82
CA LYS A 51 20.23 4.00 2.96
C LYS A 51 19.13 5.00 2.62
N MET A 52 17.97 4.49 2.24
CA MET A 52 16.80 5.29 1.93
C MET A 52 15.53 4.56 2.34
N VAL A 53 14.44 5.30 2.43
CA VAL A 53 13.11 4.75 2.62
C VAL A 53 12.12 5.53 1.77
N ILE A 54 11.23 4.81 1.09
CA ILE A 54 10.17 5.36 0.25
C ILE A 54 8.84 4.95 0.86
N SER A 55 7.91 5.89 0.93
CA SER A 55 6.61 5.70 1.54
C SER A 55 5.52 6.41 0.75
N LEU A 56 4.33 5.82 0.72
CA LEU A 56 3.12 6.46 0.19
C LEU A 56 2.23 7.03 1.31
N THR A 57 2.66 6.87 2.58
CA THR A 57 2.01 7.42 3.76
C THR A 57 2.98 8.40 4.44
N GLY A 58 2.59 9.65 4.71
CA GLY A 58 3.53 10.66 5.26
C GLY A 58 4.19 10.28 6.59
N ASN A 59 3.69 9.23 7.27
CA ASN A 59 4.19 8.71 8.53
C ASN A 59 5.17 7.52 8.39
N PHE A 60 5.45 7.01 7.19
CA PHE A 60 6.39 5.91 6.93
C PHE A 60 6.02 4.55 7.56
N ASP A 61 4.81 4.37 8.10
CA ASP A 61 4.33 3.08 8.66
C ASP A 61 4.23 1.97 7.61
N ASP A 62 4.14 2.37 6.34
CA ASP A 62 4.11 1.47 5.21
C ASP A 62 5.51 1.19 4.64
N SER A 63 6.61 1.54 5.30
CA SER A 63 7.91 1.57 4.64
C SER A 63 9.00 0.78 5.36
N ILE A 64 10.01 0.37 4.59
CA ILE A 64 11.16 -0.40 5.08
C ILE A 64 12.42 0.33 4.61
N ILE A 65 13.37 0.52 5.53
CA ILE A 65 14.68 1.09 5.20
C ILE A 65 15.44 0.10 4.32
N GLU A 66 15.92 0.57 3.19
CA GLU A 66 16.70 -0.20 2.22
C GLU A 66 18.03 0.48 1.90
N PHE A 67 18.93 -0.24 1.22
CA PHE A 67 20.15 0.36 0.69
C PHE A 67 19.82 1.40 -0.38
N PHE A 68 20.59 2.48 -0.38
CA PHE A 68 20.39 3.56 -1.34
C PHE A 68 20.64 3.08 -2.77
N SER A 69 19.74 3.50 -3.66
CA SER A 69 19.89 3.42 -5.11
C SER A 69 19.58 4.79 -5.70
N SER A 70 20.35 5.22 -6.71
CA SER A 70 20.12 6.50 -7.40
C SER A 70 18.83 6.52 -8.21
N GLN A 71 18.27 5.35 -8.51
CA GLN A 71 16.99 5.18 -9.19
C GLN A 71 16.18 4.04 -8.59
N LYS A 72 14.86 4.21 -8.50
CA LYS A 72 13.90 3.21 -8.04
C LYS A 72 12.61 3.30 -8.85
N GLU A 73 11.93 2.17 -9.00
CA GLU A 73 10.55 2.14 -9.49
C GLU A 73 9.62 1.90 -8.30
N VAL A 74 8.55 2.69 -8.22
CA VAL A 74 7.51 2.55 -7.19
C VAL A 74 6.16 2.30 -7.84
N ASP A 75 5.37 1.43 -7.23
CA ASP A 75 3.96 1.23 -7.58
C ASP A 75 3.10 2.17 -6.74
N LEU A 76 2.47 3.16 -7.37
CA LEU A 76 1.64 4.18 -6.71
C LEU A 76 0.48 3.62 -5.89
N CYS A 77 0.07 2.38 -6.17
CA CYS A 77 -1.05 1.72 -5.51
C CYS A 77 -0.58 0.47 -4.76
N SER A 78 0.61 0.56 -4.17
CA SER A 78 1.12 -0.44 -3.26
C SER A 78 1.05 0.02 -1.81
N LYS A 79 1.10 -0.94 -0.89
CA LYS A 79 1.23 -0.72 0.55
C LYS A 79 2.42 -1.53 1.06
N PHE A 80 2.90 -1.19 2.25
CA PHE A 80 4.04 -1.84 2.88
C PHE A 80 5.26 -1.86 1.94
N GLY A 81 5.65 -0.72 1.37
CA GLY A 81 6.91 -0.57 0.64
C GLY A 81 6.93 -1.35 -0.66
N GLY A 82 5.77 -1.60 -1.25
CA GLY A 82 5.62 -2.39 -2.46
C GLY A 82 5.23 -3.86 -2.25
N PHE A 83 5.22 -4.36 -1.01
CA PHE A 83 4.92 -5.77 -0.72
C PHE A 83 3.46 -6.14 -1.01
N VAL A 84 2.52 -5.22 -0.83
CA VAL A 84 1.10 -5.45 -1.12
C VAL A 84 0.70 -4.58 -2.30
N ARG A 85 0.44 -5.19 -3.46
CA ARG A 85 -0.04 -4.48 -4.66
C ARG A 85 -1.56 -4.49 -4.72
N GLN A 86 -2.18 -3.33 -4.78
CA GLN A 86 -3.63 -3.24 -4.99
C GLN A 86 -3.97 -3.65 -6.43
N SER A 87 -5.08 -4.34 -6.60
CA SER A 87 -5.58 -4.75 -7.92
C SER A 87 -6.13 -3.58 -8.74
N ILE A 88 -6.69 -2.58 -8.06
CA ILE A 88 -7.22 -1.35 -8.64
C ILE A 88 -6.32 -0.20 -8.21
N CYS A 89 -5.94 0.63 -9.17
CA CYS A 89 -5.15 1.83 -8.94
C CYS A 89 -5.98 3.02 -9.44
N LYS A 90 -6.60 3.75 -8.52
CA LYS A 90 -7.55 4.81 -8.86
C LYS A 90 -6.79 5.98 -9.52
N ASN A 91 -7.39 6.63 -10.52
CA ASN A 91 -6.83 7.88 -11.02
C ASN A 91 -6.84 8.92 -9.90
N GLY A 92 -5.82 9.78 -9.84
CA GLY A 92 -5.70 10.74 -8.76
C GLY A 92 -4.28 11.23 -8.53
N GLN A 93 -4.11 12.04 -7.49
CA GLN A 93 -2.83 12.55 -7.05
C GLN A 93 -2.26 11.65 -5.95
N TYR A 94 -1.04 11.18 -6.16
CA TYR A 94 -0.28 10.35 -5.23
C TYR A 94 0.90 11.15 -4.73
N THR A 95 1.12 11.17 -3.41
CA THR A 95 2.30 11.79 -2.81
C THR A 95 3.27 10.72 -2.36
N ILE A 96 4.51 10.83 -2.83
CA ILE A 96 5.61 9.93 -2.50
C ILE A 96 6.51 10.67 -1.53
N TYR A 97 6.72 10.09 -0.36
CA TYR A 97 7.61 10.61 0.68
C TYR A 97 8.91 9.80 0.68
N VAL A 98 10.03 10.49 0.84
CA VAL A 98 11.36 9.87 0.87
C VAL A 98 12.17 10.47 2.02
N LYS A 99 12.92 9.61 2.69
CA LYS A 99 13.92 9.99 3.69
C LYS A 99 15.21 9.22 3.41
N PHE A 100 16.34 9.89 3.54
CA PHE A 100 17.67 9.32 3.34
C PHE A 100 18.38 9.16 4.67
N PHE A 101 19.32 8.23 4.73
CA PHE A 101 20.11 8.01 5.94
C PHE A 101 21.58 7.81 5.61
N THR A 102 22.43 8.28 6.52
CA THR A 102 23.85 7.93 6.54
C THR A 102 24.05 6.45 6.84
N GLU A 103 25.29 5.97 6.75
CA GLU A 103 25.66 4.61 7.13
C GLU A 103 25.22 4.25 8.56
N TYR A 104 25.39 5.21 9.47
CA TYR A 104 25.08 5.11 10.90
C TYR A 104 23.61 5.39 11.25
N GLY A 105 22.76 5.66 10.25
CA GLY A 105 21.32 5.79 10.44
C GLY A 105 20.83 7.19 10.80
N GLN A 106 21.66 8.23 10.66
CA GLN A 106 21.20 9.61 10.84
C GLN A 106 20.22 9.99 9.72
N PRO A 107 18.99 10.42 10.04
CA PRO A 107 17.97 10.70 9.04
C PRO A 107 18.10 12.10 8.42
N SER A 108 17.69 12.22 7.15
CA SER A 108 17.45 13.51 6.53
C SER A 108 16.07 14.06 6.92
N GLU A 109 15.82 15.33 6.58
CA GLU A 109 14.46 15.84 6.46
C GLU A 109 13.64 15.00 5.48
N VAL A 110 12.32 14.97 5.68
CA VAL A 110 11.39 14.32 4.76
C VAL A 110 11.24 15.19 3.52
N ILE A 111 11.46 14.60 2.35
CA ILE A 111 11.14 15.23 1.08
C ILE A 111 10.00 14.48 0.39
N SER A 112 9.25 15.17 -0.46
CA SER A 112 8.13 14.55 -1.15
C SER A 112 7.95 15.07 -2.57
N THR A 113 7.33 14.26 -3.43
CA THR A 113 6.86 14.67 -4.75
C THR A 113 5.44 14.15 -4.97
N SER A 114 4.66 14.87 -5.78
CA SER A 114 3.35 14.42 -6.23
C SER A 114 3.44 13.85 -7.64
N VAL A 115 2.65 12.83 -7.92
CA VAL A 115 2.44 12.26 -9.25
C VAL A 115 0.96 12.10 -9.49
N ARG A 116 0.45 12.63 -10.60
CA ARG A 116 -0.93 12.43 -11.02
C ARG A 116 -1.03 11.23 -11.95
N LEU A 117 -1.72 10.18 -11.49
CA LEU A 117 -2.06 9.04 -12.32
C LEU A 117 -3.32 9.35 -13.13
N VAL A 118 -3.18 9.23 -14.45
CA VAL A 118 -4.24 9.35 -15.45
C VAL A 118 -4.08 8.14 -16.38
N SER A 119 -4.51 6.96 -15.90
CA SER A 119 -4.64 5.80 -16.78
C SER A 119 -5.65 6.12 -17.88
N GLY A 120 -5.37 5.69 -19.12
CA GLY A 120 -6.03 6.10 -20.37
C GLY A 120 -7.50 5.66 -20.54
N ASP A 121 -8.24 5.56 -19.45
CA ASP A 121 -9.70 5.58 -19.42
C ASP A 121 -10.10 6.90 -18.74
N SER A 122 -10.85 7.72 -19.48
CA SER A 122 -11.30 9.09 -19.19
C SER A 122 -11.52 9.50 -17.73
N PRO A 123 -11.39 10.80 -17.40
CA PRO A 123 -11.80 11.32 -16.12
C PRO A 123 -13.32 11.17 -16.00
N ASP A 124 -13.76 10.62 -14.89
CA ASP A 124 -15.17 10.39 -14.54
C ASP A 124 -15.86 9.24 -15.29
N ASN A 125 -15.30 8.04 -15.12
CA ASN A 125 -16.16 6.89 -14.88
C ASN A 125 -15.57 6.23 -13.64
N HIS A 126 -16.30 6.27 -12.52
CA HIS A 126 -16.10 5.24 -11.50
C HIS A 126 -15.98 3.94 -12.28
N SER A 127 -14.84 3.25 -12.21
CA SER A 127 -14.80 1.86 -12.62
C SER A 127 -15.82 1.19 -11.71
N VAL A 128 -17.06 1.09 -12.18
CA VAL A 128 -18.14 0.46 -11.45
C VAL A 128 -17.68 -0.98 -11.39
N VAL A 129 -16.97 -1.32 -10.33
CA VAL A 129 -16.61 -2.70 -10.04
C VAL A 129 -17.97 -3.35 -9.92
N SER A 130 -18.39 -4.01 -10.99
CA SER A 130 -19.75 -4.48 -11.09
C SER A 130 -20.01 -5.40 -9.90
N ALA A 131 -20.96 -5.01 -9.06
CA ALA A 131 -21.40 -5.79 -7.93
C ALA A 131 -22.37 -6.93 -8.36
N LEU A 132 -22.46 -7.17 -9.68
CA LEU A 132 -23.23 -8.25 -10.25
C LEU A 132 -22.43 -9.56 -10.18
N PHE A 133 -22.78 -10.39 -9.21
CA PHE A 133 -22.26 -11.74 -9.09
C PHE A 133 -23.34 -12.75 -9.49
N ILE A 134 -23.08 -13.53 -10.53
CA ILE A 134 -24.02 -14.55 -11.03
C ILE A 134 -23.80 -15.88 -10.30
N LYS A 135 -22.52 -16.24 -10.11
CA LYS A 135 -22.10 -17.48 -9.47
C LYS A 135 -21.91 -17.29 -7.97
N PRO A 136 -22.09 -18.35 -7.18
CA PRO A 136 -21.70 -18.31 -5.78
C PRO A 136 -20.19 -18.20 -5.62
N LEU A 137 -19.77 -17.53 -4.55
CA LEU A 137 -18.37 -17.46 -4.14
C LEU A 137 -18.24 -17.98 -2.70
N TYR A 138 -17.22 -18.81 -2.47
CA TYR A 138 -17.00 -19.46 -1.19
C TYR A 138 -15.51 -19.75 -0.97
N LYS A 139 -15.19 -20.09 0.28
CA LYS A 139 -13.82 -20.37 0.70
C LYS A 139 -13.14 -21.41 -0.18
N GLY A 140 -11.89 -21.16 -0.55
CA GLY A 140 -11.08 -22.03 -1.40
C GLY A 140 -11.15 -21.69 -2.88
N MET A 141 -12.09 -20.84 -3.32
CA MET A 141 -12.16 -20.41 -4.72
C MET A 141 -11.07 -19.40 -5.07
N SER A 142 -10.51 -19.54 -6.27
CA SER A 142 -9.66 -18.53 -6.92
C SER A 142 -10.31 -18.09 -8.23
N SER A 143 -10.64 -16.81 -8.37
CA SER A 143 -11.22 -16.30 -9.63
C SER A 143 -11.20 -14.78 -9.73
N SER A 144 -11.49 -14.26 -10.92
CA SER A 144 -11.70 -12.82 -11.14
C SER A 144 -12.93 -12.28 -10.39
N ASP A 145 -13.96 -13.09 -10.15
CA ASP A 145 -15.11 -12.73 -9.32
C ASP A 145 -14.71 -12.53 -7.86
N VAL A 146 -13.89 -13.43 -7.30
CA VAL A 146 -13.37 -13.26 -5.94
C VAL A 146 -12.52 -11.98 -5.84
N LYS A 147 -11.72 -11.70 -6.86
CA LYS A 147 -10.92 -10.47 -6.92
C LYS A 147 -11.80 -9.21 -6.95
N ARG A 148 -12.89 -9.23 -7.72
CA ARG A 148 -13.89 -8.15 -7.72
C ARG A 148 -14.55 -7.98 -6.35
N LEU A 149 -14.98 -9.09 -5.74
CA LEU A 149 -15.61 -9.09 -4.42
C LEU A 149 -14.69 -8.43 -3.37
N GLN A 150 -13.42 -8.86 -3.31
CA GLN A 150 -12.44 -8.29 -2.39
C GLN A 150 -12.21 -6.81 -2.65
N SER A 151 -12.23 -6.39 -3.92
CA SER A 151 -12.12 -4.97 -4.26
C SER A 151 -13.29 -4.16 -3.73
N LEU A 152 -14.52 -4.64 -3.86
CA LEU A 152 -15.70 -3.97 -3.29
C LEU A 152 -15.62 -3.90 -1.77
N LEU A 153 -15.29 -5.02 -1.11
CA LEU A 153 -15.17 -5.08 0.34
C LEU A 153 -14.05 -4.18 0.87
N SER A 154 -12.98 -3.95 0.09
CA SER A 154 -11.86 -3.10 0.51
C SER A 154 -12.23 -1.62 0.69
N ASP A 155 -13.35 -1.17 0.10
CA ASP A 155 -13.90 0.17 0.35
C ASP A 155 -14.63 0.26 1.71
N LEU A 156 -14.81 -0.86 2.43
CA LEU A 156 -15.47 -0.95 3.74
C LEU A 156 -14.47 -1.44 4.81
N PRO A 157 -13.60 -0.56 5.37
CA PRO A 157 -12.54 -0.96 6.31
C PRO A 157 -13.06 -1.55 7.62
N GLU A 158 -14.30 -1.23 8.03
CA GLU A 158 -14.94 -1.83 9.21
C GLU A 158 -15.28 -3.32 9.00
N ILE A 159 -15.51 -3.71 7.75
CA ILE A 159 -15.87 -5.08 7.35
C ILE A 159 -14.62 -5.86 6.94
N TYR A 160 -13.78 -5.24 6.10
CA TYR A 160 -12.60 -5.87 5.52
C TYR A 160 -11.34 -5.02 5.74
N PRO A 161 -10.88 -4.87 7.01
CA PRO A 161 -9.74 -4.01 7.35
C PRO A 161 -8.45 -4.45 6.69
N GLU A 162 -8.30 -5.73 6.39
CA GLU A 162 -7.12 -6.27 5.73
C GLU A 162 -7.00 -5.76 4.29
N GLY A 163 -8.14 -5.51 3.61
CA GLY A 163 -8.18 -4.89 2.28
C GLY A 163 -7.36 -5.62 1.20
N LEU A 164 -7.12 -6.93 1.37
CA LEU A 164 -6.27 -7.71 0.47
C LEU A 164 -7.06 -8.16 -0.76
N ILE A 165 -6.54 -7.90 -1.96
CA ILE A 165 -7.21 -8.24 -3.22
C ILE A 165 -6.38 -9.26 -4.00
N THR A 166 -6.37 -10.49 -3.49
CA THR A 166 -5.55 -11.60 -4.01
C THR A 166 -6.23 -12.38 -5.13
N GLY A 167 -7.55 -12.31 -5.21
CA GLY A 167 -8.36 -13.20 -6.06
C GLY A 167 -8.60 -14.59 -5.47
N TYR A 168 -8.10 -14.87 -4.26
CA TYR A 168 -8.35 -16.11 -3.52
C TYR A 168 -9.27 -15.88 -2.32
N PHE A 169 -10.32 -16.69 -2.21
CA PHE A 169 -11.31 -16.61 -1.16
C PHE A 169 -10.80 -17.39 0.05
N GLY A 170 -9.89 -16.78 0.80
CA GLY A 170 -9.32 -17.35 2.01
C GLY A 170 -10.13 -17.04 3.27
N PHE A 171 -9.55 -17.37 4.43
CA PHE A 171 -10.15 -17.13 5.74
C PHE A 171 -10.49 -15.66 6.02
N LEU A 172 -9.66 -14.72 5.56
CA LEU A 172 -9.91 -13.29 5.74
C LEU A 172 -11.11 -12.80 4.92
N THR A 173 -11.23 -13.25 3.66
CA THR A 173 -12.37 -12.94 2.80
C THR A 173 -13.66 -13.54 3.38
N GLU A 174 -13.60 -14.77 3.90
CA GLU A 174 -14.73 -15.40 4.59
C GLU A 174 -15.19 -14.61 5.81
N LYS A 175 -14.26 -14.18 6.68
CA LYS A 175 -14.57 -13.32 7.82
C LYS A 175 -15.18 -11.98 7.39
N ALA A 176 -14.68 -11.38 6.32
CA ALA A 176 -15.25 -10.15 5.78
C ALA A 176 -16.71 -10.36 5.32
N ILE A 177 -17.00 -11.47 4.65
CA ILE A 177 -18.37 -11.81 4.25
C ILE A 177 -19.27 -12.06 5.47
N GLN A 178 -18.78 -12.77 6.48
CA GLN A 178 -19.53 -12.97 7.72
C GLN A 178 -19.90 -11.64 8.38
N ARG A 179 -18.94 -10.72 8.54
CA ARG A 179 -19.18 -9.36 9.06
C ARG A 179 -20.17 -8.60 8.20
N PHE A 180 -20.00 -8.63 6.87
CA PHE A 180 -20.93 -8.01 5.93
C PHE A 180 -22.35 -8.54 6.11
N GLN A 181 -22.51 -9.85 6.21
CA GLN A 181 -23.83 -10.47 6.36
C GLN A 181 -24.50 -10.09 7.68
N VAL A 182 -23.74 -10.01 8.77
CA VAL A 182 -24.26 -9.57 10.07
C VAL A 182 -24.61 -8.08 10.04
N GLN A 183 -23.71 -7.24 9.54
CA GLN A 183 -23.89 -5.79 9.49
C GLN A 183 -25.11 -5.37 8.66
N TYR A 184 -25.37 -6.06 7.55
CA TYR A 184 -26.51 -5.77 6.67
C TYR A 184 -27.72 -6.68 6.90
N GLY A 185 -27.76 -7.43 8.02
CA GLY A 185 -28.93 -8.21 8.44
C GLY A 185 -29.30 -9.38 7.51
N ILE A 186 -28.34 -9.92 6.75
CA ILE A 186 -28.56 -11.09 5.89
C ILE A 186 -28.65 -12.38 6.73
N THR A 187 -27.88 -12.46 7.80
CA THR A 187 -27.88 -13.56 8.78
C THR A 187 -27.52 -13.01 10.15
N SER A 188 -28.08 -13.62 11.20
CA SER A 188 -27.77 -13.31 12.60
C SER A 188 -27.17 -14.51 13.33
N LEU A 189 -27.12 -15.68 12.70
CA LEU A 189 -26.69 -16.93 13.32
C LEU A 189 -25.54 -17.55 12.53
N SER A 190 -24.44 -17.85 13.23
CA SER A 190 -23.30 -18.55 12.62
C SER A 190 -23.62 -19.98 12.15
N THR A 191 -24.79 -20.50 12.54
CA THR A 191 -25.31 -21.81 12.13
C THR A 191 -26.06 -21.77 10.80
N ASP A 192 -26.33 -20.59 10.24
CA ASP A 192 -26.98 -20.51 8.94
C ASP A 192 -26.07 -21.10 7.86
N PRO A 193 -26.59 -21.97 6.96
CA PRO A 193 -25.78 -22.60 5.92
C PRO A 193 -25.18 -21.60 4.92
N GLY A 194 -25.69 -20.36 4.91
CA GLY A 194 -25.16 -19.26 4.10
C GLY A 194 -24.10 -18.39 4.80
N TYR A 195 -23.75 -18.66 6.06
CA TYR A 195 -22.81 -17.85 6.82
C TYR A 195 -21.39 -17.93 6.24
N GLY A 196 -20.82 -16.79 5.85
CA GLY A 196 -19.53 -16.73 5.13
C GLY A 196 -19.61 -17.12 3.65
N TYR A 197 -20.80 -17.39 3.13
CA TYR A 197 -21.05 -17.80 1.75
C TYR A 197 -21.71 -16.68 0.92
N VAL A 198 -21.21 -16.44 -0.29
CA VAL A 198 -21.76 -15.42 -1.20
C VAL A 198 -22.89 -16.00 -2.06
N GLY A 199 -23.96 -16.36 -1.37
CA GLY A 199 -25.20 -16.87 -1.96
C GLY A 199 -26.11 -15.77 -2.52
N PRO A 200 -27.27 -16.14 -3.08
CA PRO A 200 -28.17 -15.19 -3.74
C PRO A 200 -28.51 -13.95 -2.90
N LYS A 201 -28.81 -14.12 -1.61
CA LYS A 201 -29.12 -13.01 -0.69
C LYS A 201 -27.93 -12.06 -0.49
N THR A 202 -26.74 -12.63 -0.26
CA THR A 202 -25.49 -11.85 -0.12
C THR A 202 -25.18 -11.10 -1.41
N ARG A 203 -25.35 -11.74 -2.57
CA ARG A 203 -25.11 -11.11 -3.89
C ARG A 203 -26.08 -9.96 -4.16
N ALA A 204 -27.36 -10.13 -3.86
CA ALA A 204 -28.36 -9.08 -4.00
C ALA A 204 -28.03 -7.86 -3.11
N LYS A 205 -27.61 -8.09 -1.86
CA LYS A 205 -27.22 -6.99 -0.98
C LYS A 205 -25.91 -6.33 -1.40
N LEU A 206 -24.91 -7.10 -1.86
CA LEU A 206 -23.69 -6.53 -2.45
C LEU A 206 -24.05 -5.62 -3.63
N GLN A 207 -24.95 -6.07 -4.50
CA GLN A 207 -25.45 -5.24 -5.59
C GLN A 207 -26.11 -3.96 -5.06
N GLU A 208 -27.03 -4.05 -4.10
CA GLU A 208 -27.69 -2.88 -3.52
C GLU A 208 -26.71 -1.85 -2.93
N ILE A 209 -25.67 -2.30 -2.21
CA ILE A 209 -24.72 -1.41 -1.53
C ILE A 209 -23.72 -0.78 -2.50
N PHE A 210 -23.34 -1.50 -3.56
CA PHE A 210 -22.23 -1.12 -4.44
C PHE A 210 -22.65 -0.72 -5.86
N ASN A 211 -23.92 -0.85 -6.23
CA ASN A 211 -24.45 -0.34 -7.49
C ASN A 211 -24.62 1.18 -7.38
N ARG A 212 -23.57 1.92 -7.75
CA ARG A 212 -23.53 3.39 -7.86
C ARG A 212 -23.65 3.82 -9.31
#